data_AF-A0A2V7SHZ9-F1
#
_entry.id   AF-A0A2V7SHZ9-F1
#
_cell.length_a   1.000
_cell.length_b   1.000
_cell.length_c   1.000
_cell.angle_alpha   90.00
_cell.angle_beta   90.00
_cell.angle_gamma   90.00
#
_symmetry.space_group_name_H-M   'P 1'
#
loop_
_entity.id
_entity.type
_entity.pdbx_description
1 polymer ?
#
loop_
_entity_poly.entity_id
_entity_poly.type
_entity_poly.pdbx_seq_one_letter_code
_entity_poly.pdbx_strand_id
1 'polypeptide(L)' 'MPLNRKVRYGMVGGGPGAFIGAVHRKAAALDGEIELVAGAFSSDAMKSRRQ' A
#
# COMPACT_ATOMS: atom_id res chain seq x y z
N MET A 1 12.67 -17.50 -12.80
CA MET A 1 13.04 -17.83 -11.41
C MET A 1 12.13 -17.03 -10.49
N PRO A 2 11.45 -17.65 -9.51
CA PRO A 2 10.74 -16.89 -8.49
C PRO A 2 11.71 -15.98 -7.74
N LEU A 3 11.24 -14.79 -7.34
CA LEU A 3 12.04 -13.91 -6.49
C LEU A 3 12.24 -14.61 -5.14
N ASN A 4 13.47 -14.70 -4.64
CA ASN A 4 13.75 -15.23 -3.29
C ASN A 4 13.38 -14.21 -2.18
N ARG A 5 12.33 -13.42 -2.41
CA ARG A 5 11.83 -12.36 -1.52
C ARG A 5 10.44 -11.91 -1.98
N LYS A 6 9.70 -11.29 -1.05
CA LYS A 6 8.47 -10.58 -1.37
C LYS A 6 8.69 -9.45 -2.37
N VAL A 7 7.69 -9.19 -3.20
CA VAL A 7 7.64 -8.02 -4.07
C VAL A 7 7.41 -6.79 -3.20
N ARG A 8 8.36 -5.85 -3.24
CA ARG A 8 8.24 -4.56 -2.54
C ARG A 8 7.53 -3.59 -3.46
N TYR A 9 6.45 -2.96 -2.98
CA TYR A 9 5.71 -1.96 -3.75
C TYR A 9 5.48 -0.67 -2.96
N GLY A 10 5.19 0.40 -3.70
CA GLY A 10 4.70 1.65 -3.15
C GLY A 10 3.29 1.95 -3.66
N MET A 11 2.50 2.70 -2.89
CA MET A 11 1.12 3.03 -3.24
C MET A 11 0.90 4.55 -3.31
N VAL A 12 0.12 5.01 -4.31
CA VAL A 12 -0.27 6.42 -4.46
C VAL A 12 -1.79 6.51 -4.40
N GLY A 13 -2.31 7.41 -3.56
CA GLY A 13 -3.74 7.50 -3.24
C GLY A 13 -4.20 6.45 -2.23
N GLY A 14 -5.51 6.31 -2.02
CA GLY A 14 -6.08 5.33 -1.10
C GLY A 14 -5.72 5.53 0.38
N GLY A 15 -5.48 6.78 0.78
CA GLY A 15 -5.19 7.16 2.18
C GLY A 15 -6.40 7.13 3.11
N PRO A 16 -6.29 7.79 4.28
CA PRO A 16 -7.30 7.72 5.32
C PRO A 16 -8.71 8.08 4.83
N GLY A 17 -9.68 7.22 5.14
CA GLY A 17 -11.08 7.34 4.73
C GLY A 17 -11.41 6.77 3.34
N ALA A 18 -10.41 6.34 2.55
CA ALA A 18 -10.66 5.75 1.23
C ALA A 18 -10.89 4.23 1.33
N PHE A 19 -12.10 3.79 1.00
CA PHE A 19 -12.45 2.36 0.95
C PHE A 19 -11.53 1.57 0.01
N ILE A 20 -11.28 2.11 -1.20
CA ILE A 20 -10.46 1.46 -2.22
C ILE A 20 -9.02 1.22 -1.72
N GLY A 21 -8.44 2.14 -0.96
CA GLY A 21 -7.08 1.97 -0.45
C GLY A 21 -6.93 0.76 0.48
N ALA A 22 -7.90 0.54 1.36
CA ALA A 22 -7.93 -0.62 2.23
C ALA A 22 -8.11 -1.93 1.44
N VAL A 23 -8.98 -1.94 0.41
CA VAL A 23 -9.20 -3.10 -0.45
C VAL A 23 -7.92 -3.51 -1.20
N HIS A 24 -7.23 -2.55 -1.82
CA HIS A 24 -5.99 -2.83 -2.55
C HIS A 24 -4.88 -3.37 -1.63
N ARG A 25 -4.69 -2.80 -0.43
CA ARG A 25 -3.71 -3.32 0.54
C ARG A 25 -4.05 -4.73 1.02
N LYS A 26 -5.33 -5.02 1.27
CA LYS A 26 -5.78 -6.38 1.62
C LYS A 26 -5.55 -7.38 0.49
N ALA A 27 -5.86 -6.99 -0.75
CA ALA A 27 -5.62 -7.84 -1.91
C ALA A 27 -4.13 -8.13 -2.12
N ALA A 28 -3.28 -7.11 -2.00
CA ALA A 28 -1.82 -7.28 -2.11
C ALA A 28 -1.26 -8.18 -1.01
N ALA A 29 -1.82 -8.13 0.21
CA ALA A 29 -1.37 -8.96 1.32
C ALA A 29 -1.96 -10.39 1.31
N LEU A 30 -2.89 -10.71 0.41
CA LEU A 30 -3.74 -11.91 0.49
C LEU A 30 -2.96 -13.23 0.39
N ASP A 31 -1.98 -13.29 -0.51
CA ASP A 31 -1.12 -14.45 -0.74
C ASP A 31 0.22 -14.38 0.02
N GLY A 32 0.48 -13.27 0.71
CA GLY A 32 1.70 -13.05 1.47
C GLY A 32 2.94 -12.74 0.63
N GLU A 33 2.83 -12.57 -0.69
CA GLU A 33 3.96 -12.40 -1.62
C GLU A 33 4.36 -10.94 -1.84
N ILE A 34 3.56 -9.99 -1.37
CA ILE A 34 3.76 -8.55 -1.62
C ILE A 34 3.86 -7.78 -0.29
N GLU A 35 4.74 -6.80 -0.24
CA GLU A 35 5.02 -5.95 0.91
C GLU A 35 4.97 -4.46 0.54
N LEU A 36 4.12 -3.69 1.20
CA LEU A 36 4.02 -2.24 1.05
C LEU A 36 5.17 -1.57 1.82
N VAL A 37 6.08 -0.90 1.12
CA VAL A 37 7.28 -0.29 1.73
C VAL A 37 7.31 1.24 1.62
N ALA A 38 6.42 1.84 0.82
CA ALA A 38 6.37 3.29 0.63
C ALA A 38 4.96 3.75 0.22
N GLY A 39 4.63 5.02 0.39
CA GLY A 39 3.41 5.56 -0.20
C GLY A 39 3.23 7.07 -0.11
N ALA A 40 2.38 7.58 -1.02
CA ALA A 40 1.88 8.94 -1.05
C ALA A 40 0.35 8.89 -1.02
N PHE A 41 -0.22 8.92 0.17
CA PHE A 41 -1.60 8.54 0.41
C PHE A 41 -2.60 9.70 0.30
N SER A 42 -2.08 10.94 0.31
CA SER A 42 -2.84 12.16 0.07
C SER A 42 -1.91 13.27 -0.40
N SER A 43 -2.45 14.25 -1.12
CA SER A 43 -1.77 15.53 -1.39
C SER A 43 -1.59 16.37 -0.11
N ASP A 44 -2.44 16.18 0.90
CA ASP A 44 -2.23 16.77 2.22
C ASP A 44 -1.19 15.96 2.99
N ALA A 45 -0.09 16.59 3.36
CA ALA A 45 1.03 15.95 4.04
C ALA A 45 0.65 15.41 5.45
N MET A 46 -0.21 16.12 6.19
CA MET A 46 -0.71 15.65 7.49
C MET A 46 -1.61 14.44 7.32
N LYS A 47 -2.50 14.46 6.33
CA LYS A 47 -3.38 13.33 6.02
C LYS A 47 -2.58 12.12 5.54
N SER A 48 -1.56 12.33 4.70
CA SER A 48 -0.72 11.25 4.18
C SER A 48 0.11 10.56 5.28
N ARG A 49 0.56 11.30 6.30
CA ARG A 49 1.32 10.75 7.44
C ARG A 49 0.51 9.88 8.40
N ARG A 50 -0.83 9.91 8.32
CA ARG A 50 -1.71 9.10 9.19
C ARG A 50 -1.92 7.68 8.69
N GLN A 51 -1.30 7.30 7.57
CA GLN A 51 -1.45 6.02 6.93
C GLN A 51 -0.20 5.16 7.15
#